data_AF-A0A958H4T9-F1
#
_entry.id   AF-A0A958H4T9-F1
#
_cell.length_a   1.000
_cell.length_b   1.000
_cell.length_c   1.000
_cell.angle_alpha   90.00
_cell.angle_beta   90.00
_cell.angle_gamma   90.00
#
_symmetry.space_group_name_H-M   'P 1'
#
loop_
_entity.id
_entity.type
_entity.pdbx_description
1 polymer ?
#
loop_
_entity_poly.entity_id
_entity_poly.type
_entity_poly.pdbx_seq_one_letter_code
_entity_poly.pdbx_strand_id
1 'polypeptide(L)'
;PWSVPDLNVLLPVGISFYTFQTLSYTIDVYRRRIEPERHLGRFALYVSFFPQLVAGPIERAERLLPQLRAEHRFNSERFLSGVLLILWGLFKKVVIADRLSVYVDAVFGNVPEHNGLTYLIATYAFAFQIYCDFSGYSDIAIGSARLLGIDLMTNFRSPYFARDLQDFWRRWHISLSTWLRDYLYIPLG
;
A
#
# COMPACT_ATOMS: atom_id res chain seq x y z
N PRO A 1 -5.12 33.42 21.80
CA PRO A 1 -5.13 32.19 20.97
C PRO A 1 -4.02 31.24 21.44
N TRP A 2 -4.39 30.09 22.02
CA TRP A 2 -3.42 29.06 22.37
C TRP A 2 -2.84 28.49 21.06
N SER A 3 -1.60 28.85 20.74
CA SER A 3 -0.83 28.20 19.68
C SER A 3 -0.41 26.83 20.20
N VAL A 4 -0.92 25.77 19.58
CA VAL A 4 -0.39 24.43 19.79
C VAL A 4 1.09 24.46 19.41
N PRO A 5 2.01 23.93 20.23
CA PRO A 5 3.43 23.89 19.87
C PRO A 5 3.59 23.15 18.53
N ASP A 6 4.33 23.74 17.60
CA ASP A 6 4.72 23.05 16.36
C ASP A 6 5.53 21.82 16.76
N LEU A 7 4.92 20.64 16.60
CA LEU A 7 5.56 19.36 16.84
C LEU A 7 6.56 19.12 15.71
N ASN A 8 7.74 19.74 15.79
CA ASN A 8 8.82 19.60 14.82
C ASN A 8 9.54 18.25 15.02
N VAL A 9 8.78 17.17 14.88
CA VAL A 9 9.26 15.80 15.01
C VAL A 9 9.50 15.26 13.59
N LEU A 10 10.75 14.88 13.32
CA LEU A 10 11.09 14.17 12.09
C LEU A 10 10.47 12.77 12.16
N LEU A 11 9.30 12.59 11.55
CA LEU A 11 8.68 11.28 11.41
C LEU A 11 9.32 10.54 10.23
N PRO A 12 9.88 9.34 10.42
CA PRO A 12 10.46 8.59 9.33
C PRO A 12 9.37 8.14 8.36
N VAL A 13 9.61 8.36 7.06
CA VAL A 13 8.71 7.91 6.00
C VAL A 13 8.51 6.39 6.12
N GLY A 14 7.26 5.95 6.11
CA GLY A 14 6.91 4.52 6.22
C GLY A 14 6.75 4.00 7.65
N ILE A 15 6.83 4.84 8.69
CA ILE A 15 6.68 4.40 10.10
C ILE A 15 5.40 3.57 10.36
N SER A 16 4.31 3.88 9.67
CA SER A 16 3.06 3.11 9.75
C SER A 16 3.25 1.67 9.25
N PHE A 17 3.94 1.48 8.13
CA PHE A 17 4.21 0.15 7.57
C PHE A 17 5.10 -0.68 8.50
N TYR A 18 6.18 -0.08 9.01
CA TYR A 18 7.02 -0.68 10.04
C TYR A 18 6.19 -1.15 11.24
N THR A 19 5.30 -0.30 11.72
CA THR A 19 4.45 -0.59 12.88
C THR A 19 3.51 -1.76 12.59
N PHE A 20 2.79 -1.76 11.46
CA PHE A 20 1.88 -2.84 11.11
C PHE A 20 2.59 -4.18 10.95
N GLN A 21 3.75 -4.21 10.31
CA GLN A 21 4.52 -5.45 10.07
C GLN A 21 5.13 -6.03 11.33
N THR A 22 5.70 -5.18 12.18
CA THR A 22 6.31 -5.61 13.44
C THR A 22 5.25 -6.04 14.45
N LEU A 23 4.10 -5.37 14.49
CA LEU A 23 2.97 -5.76 15.33
C LEU A 23 2.36 -7.08 14.87
N SER A 24 2.13 -7.27 13.56
CA SER A 24 1.65 -8.57 13.06
C SER A 24 2.61 -9.70 13.38
N TYR A 25 3.93 -9.50 13.19
CA TYR A 25 4.94 -10.49 13.52
C TYR A 25 4.90 -10.87 15.01
N THR A 26 4.89 -9.86 15.88
CA THR A 26 4.88 -10.07 17.33
C THR A 26 3.63 -10.81 17.78
N ILE A 27 2.46 -10.44 17.26
CA ILE A 27 1.19 -11.10 17.57
C ILE A 27 1.18 -12.55 17.06
N ASP A 28 1.67 -12.80 15.84
CA ASP A 28 1.65 -14.15 15.27
C ASP A 28 2.63 -15.09 15.98
N VAL A 29 3.79 -14.59 16.42
CA VAL A 29 4.70 -15.34 17.30
C VAL A 29 4.03 -15.64 18.64
N TYR A 30 3.39 -14.63 19.27
CA TYR A 30 2.67 -14.82 20.53
C TYR A 30 1.55 -15.86 20.41
N ARG A 31 0.79 -15.82 19.31
CA ARG A 31 -0.28 -16.79 18.98
C ARG A 31 0.24 -18.13 18.46
N ARG A 32 1.56 -18.35 18.41
CA ARG A 32 2.21 -19.58 17.91
C ARG A 32 1.81 -19.95 16.48
N ARG A 33 1.53 -18.95 15.63
CA ARG A 33 1.25 -19.15 14.20
C ARG A 33 2.53 -19.25 13.38
N ILE A 34 3.58 -18.55 13.81
CA ILE A 34 4.91 -18.60 13.22
C ILE A 34 5.96 -18.75 14.31
N GLU A 35 7.06 -19.42 13.97
CA GLU A 35 8.26 -19.45 14.80
C GLU A 35 9.04 -18.13 14.69
N PRO A 36 9.63 -17.62 15.79
CA PRO A 36 10.42 -16.40 15.75
C PRO A 36 11.67 -16.58 14.87
N GLU A 37 11.92 -15.61 13.99
CA GLU A 37 13.16 -15.50 13.23
C GLU A 37 14.33 -15.20 14.17
N ARG A 38 15.31 -16.11 14.19
CA ARG A 38 16.49 -16.03 15.08
C ARG A 38 17.62 -15.23 14.45
N HIS A 39 17.58 -15.00 13.14
CA HIS A 39 18.62 -14.25 12.44
C HIS A 39 18.26 -12.77 12.31
N LEU A 40 18.94 -11.93 13.09
CA LEU A 40 18.67 -10.48 13.15
C LEU A 40 18.69 -9.81 11.77
N GLY A 41 19.64 -10.15 10.89
CA GLY A 41 19.71 -9.56 9.55
C GLY A 41 18.53 -9.92 8.64
N ARG A 42 17.91 -11.09 8.84
CA ARG A 42 16.74 -11.52 8.04
C ARG A 42 15.48 -10.84 8.57
N PHE A 43 15.38 -10.73 9.89
CA PHE A 43 14.33 -9.93 10.53
C PHE A 43 14.42 -8.45 10.12
N ALA A 44 15.61 -7.86 10.16
CA ALA A 44 15.84 -6.50 9.70
C ALA A 44 15.43 -6.32 8.24
N LEU A 45 15.84 -7.24 7.34
CA LEU A 45 15.44 -7.22 5.93
C LEU A 45 13.93 -7.33 5.74
N TYR A 46 13.24 -8.17 6.52
CA TYR A 46 11.78 -8.28 6.50
C TYR A 46 11.11 -6.94 6.84
N VAL A 47 11.55 -6.33 7.95
CA VAL A 47 10.99 -5.08 8.47
C VAL A 47 11.34 -3.88 7.57
N SER A 48 12.54 -3.87 6.98
CA SER A 48 13.05 -2.77 6.15
C SER A 48 13.02 -3.06 4.65
N PHE A 49 12.19 -3.99 4.19
CA PHE A 49 12.15 -4.38 2.78
C PHE A 49 11.69 -3.18 1.92
N PHE A 50 12.64 -2.53 1.26
CA PHE A 50 12.42 -1.22 0.64
C PHE A 50 11.27 -1.18 -0.39
N PRO A 51 10.99 -2.22 -1.21
CA PRO A 51 9.94 -2.14 -2.22
C PRO A 51 8.56 -1.84 -1.63
N GLN A 52 8.29 -2.27 -0.39
CA GLN A 52 6.99 -2.09 0.26
C GLN A 52 6.93 -0.94 1.26
N LEU A 53 8.08 -0.37 1.64
CA LEU A 53 8.25 0.43 2.87
C LEU A 53 7.42 1.72 2.92
N VAL A 54 7.22 2.37 1.77
CA VAL A 54 6.63 3.71 1.71
C VAL A 54 5.14 3.66 1.36
N ALA A 55 4.77 2.79 0.42
CA ALA A 55 3.41 2.74 -0.14
C ALA A 55 3.06 1.38 -0.77
N GLY A 56 3.75 0.30 -0.37
CA GLY A 56 3.47 -1.03 -0.87
C GLY A 56 2.44 -1.80 -0.04
N PRO A 57 2.22 -3.07 -0.34
CA PRO A 57 1.39 -3.96 0.47
C PRO A 57 1.96 -4.16 1.88
N ILE A 58 1.08 -4.22 2.89
CA ILE A 58 1.43 -4.62 4.25
C ILE A 58 1.62 -6.14 4.27
N GLU A 59 2.84 -6.61 4.05
CA GLU A 59 3.15 -8.04 4.09
C GLU A 59 3.10 -8.67 5.47
N ARG A 60 2.87 -9.99 5.46
CA ARG A 60 2.93 -10.83 6.65
C ARG A 60 4.23 -11.62 6.68
N ALA A 61 4.77 -11.78 7.88
CA ALA A 61 5.98 -12.56 8.13
C ALA A 61 5.88 -14.00 7.59
N GLU A 62 4.72 -14.65 7.76
CA GLU A 62 4.46 -16.00 7.24
C GLU A 62 4.69 -16.12 5.72
N ARG A 63 4.42 -15.05 4.97
CA ARG A 63 4.55 -15.04 3.51
C ARG A 63 5.89 -14.49 3.04
N LEU A 64 6.41 -13.44 3.68
CA LEU A 64 7.61 -12.75 3.23
C LEU A 64 8.90 -13.42 3.74
N LEU A 65 8.96 -13.85 5.01
CA LEU A 65 10.20 -14.44 5.57
C LEU A 65 10.65 -15.71 4.82
N PRO A 66 9.78 -16.66 4.44
CA PRO A 66 10.23 -17.83 3.68
C PRO A 66 10.82 -17.46 2.33
N GLN A 67 10.26 -16.44 1.65
CA GLN A 67 10.81 -15.95 0.39
C GLN A 67 12.19 -15.33 0.61
N LEU A 68 12.38 -14.50 1.64
CA LEU A 68 13.69 -13.92 1.96
C LEU A 68 14.77 -14.95 2.34
N ARG A 69 14.37 -16.16 2.76
CA ARG A 69 15.29 -17.29 3.03
C ARG A 69 15.62 -18.10 1.79
N ALA A 70 14.78 -18.06 0.76
CA ALA A 70 14.94 -18.85 -0.43
C ALA A 70 16.07 -18.30 -1.32
N GLU A 71 16.72 -19.20 -2.05
CA GLU A 71 17.60 -18.81 -3.14
C GLU A 71 16.77 -18.37 -4.34
N HIS A 72 17.11 -17.21 -4.90
CA HIS A 72 16.43 -16.67 -6.08
C HIS A 72 17.34 -16.82 -7.30
N ARG A 73 16.82 -17.45 -8.34
CA ARG A 73 17.46 -17.52 -9.65
C ARG A 73 16.82 -16.50 -10.58
N PHE A 74 17.62 -15.96 -11.49
CA PHE A 74 17.11 -15.08 -12.51
C PHE A 74 16.06 -15.81 -13.37
N ASN A 75 14.93 -15.14 -13.59
CA ASN A 75 13.84 -15.63 -14.43
C ASN A 75 13.36 -14.47 -15.30
N SER A 76 13.52 -14.61 -16.62
CA SER A 76 13.21 -13.56 -17.60
C SER A 76 11.73 -13.18 -17.62
N GLU A 77 10.83 -14.15 -17.48
CA GLU A 77 9.38 -13.91 -17.47
C GLU A 77 8.97 -13.11 -16.22
N ARG A 78 9.57 -13.47 -15.08
CA ARG A 78 9.38 -12.76 -13.82
C ARG A 78 9.92 -11.33 -13.89
N PHE A 79 11.10 -11.16 -14.47
CA PHE A 79 11.70 -9.85 -14.68
C PHE A 79 10.80 -8.97 -15.56
N LEU A 80 10.38 -9.47 -16.73
CA LEU A 80 9.52 -8.72 -17.65
C LEU A 80 8.18 -8.35 -17.00
N SER A 81 7.55 -9.28 -16.29
CA SER A 81 6.29 -9.00 -15.58
C SER A 81 6.46 -7.98 -14.45
N GLY A 82 7.61 -7.97 -13.76
CA GLY A 82 7.94 -6.93 -12.78
C GLY A 82 8.09 -5.55 -13.42
N VAL A 83 8.79 -5.46 -14.55
CA VAL A 83 8.95 -4.21 -15.32
C VAL A 83 7.60 -3.69 -15.81
N LEU A 84 6.74 -4.55 -16.37
CA LEU A 84 5.42 -4.16 -16.83
C LEU A 84 4.54 -3.61 -15.70
N LEU A 85 4.61 -4.19 -14.50
CA LEU A 85 3.90 -3.68 -13.32
C LEU A 85 4.40 -2.29 -12.92
N ILE A 86 5.73 -2.06 -12.93
CA ILE A 86 6.31 -0.74 -12.64
C ILE A 86 5.83 0.28 -13.66
N LEU A 87 5.91 -0.03 -14.97
CA LEU A 87 5.46 0.86 -16.04
C LEU A 87 3.97 1.18 -15.93
N TRP A 88 3.15 0.18 -15.62
CA TRP A 88 1.71 0.38 -15.42
C TRP A 88 1.42 1.25 -14.20
N GLY A 89 2.13 1.02 -13.09
CA GLY A 89 2.00 1.84 -11.89
C GLY A 89 2.40 3.29 -12.14
N LEU A 90 3.51 3.51 -12.87
CA LEU A 90 3.96 4.84 -13.30
C LEU A 90 2.93 5.53 -14.20
N PHE A 91 2.31 4.81 -15.13
CA PHE A 91 1.26 5.36 -15.99
C PHE A 91 0.07 5.83 -15.15
N LYS A 92 -0.45 4.98 -14.24
CA LYS A 92 -1.55 5.37 -13.35
C LYS A 92 -1.21 6.59 -12.50
N LYS A 93 0.00 6.65 -11.96
CA LYS A 93 0.45 7.76 -11.11
C LYS A 93 0.60 9.05 -11.92
N VAL A 94 1.50 9.04 -12.90
CA VAL A 94 1.97 10.26 -13.58
C VAL A 94 0.99 10.75 -14.64
N VAL A 95 0.32 9.85 -15.35
CA VAL A 95 -0.57 10.22 -16.46
C VAL A 95 -2.00 10.44 -15.98
N ILE A 96 -2.49 9.63 -15.05
CA ILE A 96 -3.88 9.73 -14.59
C ILE A 96 -3.96 10.54 -13.29
N ALA A 97 -3.37 10.07 -12.20
CA ALA A 97 -3.57 10.66 -10.88
C ALA A 97 -3.05 12.11 -10.82
N ASP A 98 -1.83 12.35 -11.27
CA ASP A 98 -1.22 13.69 -11.21
C ASP A 98 -1.96 14.70 -12.11
N ARG A 99 -2.56 14.25 -13.22
CA ARG A 99 -3.38 15.10 -14.09
C ARG A 99 -4.74 15.42 -13.50
N LEU A 100 -5.38 14.44 -12.85
CA LEU A 100 -6.62 14.68 -12.12
C LEU A 100 -6.39 15.61 -10.92
N SER A 101 -5.25 15.49 -10.23
CA SER A 101 -4.89 16.35 -9.09
C SER A 101 -4.95 17.83 -9.47
N VAL A 102 -4.38 18.22 -10.61
CA VAL A 102 -4.39 19.63 -11.04
C VAL A 102 -5.80 20.21 -11.08
N TYR A 103 -6.77 19.45 -11.61
CA TYR A 103 -8.16 19.89 -11.65
C TYR A 103 -8.82 19.86 -10.27
N VAL A 104 -8.63 18.76 -9.53
CA VAL A 104 -9.19 18.58 -8.19
C VAL A 104 -8.73 19.68 -7.24
N ASP A 105 -7.43 19.97 -7.23
CA ASP A 105 -6.81 21.00 -6.39
C ASP A 105 -7.30 22.40 -6.76
N ALA A 106 -7.48 22.68 -8.07
CA ALA A 106 -8.01 23.95 -8.53
C ALA A 106 -9.47 24.19 -8.07
N VAL A 107 -10.28 23.12 -8.01
CA VAL A 107 -11.69 23.20 -7.59
C VAL A 107 -11.81 23.28 -6.07
N PHE A 108 -11.18 22.36 -5.34
CA PHE A 108 -11.28 22.33 -3.88
C PHE A 108 -10.46 23.43 -3.20
N GLY A 109 -9.44 23.98 -3.86
CA GLY A 109 -8.65 25.10 -3.35
C GLY A 109 -9.32 26.47 -3.50
N ASN A 110 -10.27 26.64 -4.41
CA ASN A 110 -10.92 27.93 -4.71
C ASN A 110 -12.44 27.85 -4.57
N VAL A 111 -12.90 27.45 -3.38
CA VAL A 111 -14.30 27.12 -3.10
C VAL A 111 -15.31 28.18 -3.57
N PRO A 112 -15.10 29.50 -3.38
CA PRO A 112 -16.08 30.51 -3.77
C PRO A 112 -16.26 30.67 -5.29
N GLU A 113 -15.32 30.18 -6.11
CA GLU A 113 -15.27 30.43 -7.56
C GLU A 113 -15.95 29.33 -8.39
N HIS A 114 -16.41 28.25 -7.75
CA HIS A 114 -16.96 27.07 -8.41
C HIS A 114 -18.42 26.80 -8.04
N ASN A 115 -19.14 26.15 -8.96
CA ASN A 115 -20.54 25.79 -8.76
C ASN A 115 -20.71 24.29 -8.43
N GLY A 116 -21.95 23.88 -8.11
CA GLY A 116 -22.27 22.51 -7.73
C GLY A 116 -21.88 21.44 -8.75
N LEU A 117 -21.95 21.75 -10.05
CA LEU A 117 -21.55 20.80 -11.10
C LEU A 117 -20.03 20.57 -11.08
N THR A 118 -19.24 21.64 -10.92
CA THR A 118 -17.79 21.52 -10.83
C THR A 118 -17.38 20.68 -9.62
N TYR A 119 -18.05 20.82 -8.48
CA TYR A 119 -17.80 19.99 -7.30
C TYR A 119 -18.12 18.52 -7.54
N LEU A 120 -19.21 18.22 -8.24
CA LEU A 120 -19.58 16.85 -8.54
C LEU A 120 -18.49 16.20 -9.41
N ILE A 121 -18.04 16.90 -10.46
CA ILE A 121 -16.97 16.43 -11.35
C ILE A 121 -15.66 16.25 -10.56
N ALA A 122 -15.28 17.23 -9.74
CA ALA A 122 -14.08 17.16 -8.92
C ALA A 122 -14.12 16.00 -7.92
N THR A 123 -15.30 15.69 -7.35
CA THR A 123 -15.46 14.57 -6.42
C THR A 123 -15.23 13.22 -7.11
N TYR A 124 -15.81 13.01 -8.29
CA TYR A 124 -15.56 11.78 -9.06
C TYR A 124 -14.11 11.72 -9.56
N ALA A 125 -13.56 12.84 -10.04
CA ALA A 125 -12.15 12.93 -10.44
C ALA A 125 -11.22 12.57 -9.27
N PHE A 126 -11.52 13.06 -8.06
CA PHE A 126 -10.75 12.76 -6.86
C PHE A 126 -10.82 11.28 -6.47
N ALA A 127 -11.98 10.63 -6.64
CA ALA A 127 -12.09 9.19 -6.44
C ALA A 127 -11.13 8.42 -7.36
N PHE A 128 -11.12 8.73 -8.66
CA PHE A 128 -10.18 8.13 -9.62
C PHE A 128 -8.71 8.51 -9.32
N GLN A 129 -8.44 9.75 -8.93
CA GLN A 129 -7.11 10.22 -8.54
C GLN A 129 -6.56 9.36 -7.40
N ILE A 130 -7.28 9.27 -6.27
CA ILE A 130 -6.85 8.47 -5.11
C ILE A 130 -6.61 7.03 -5.55
N TYR A 131 -7.55 6.43 -6.28
CA TYR A 131 -7.39 5.05 -6.73
C TYR A 131 -6.11 4.87 -7.56
N CYS A 132 -5.91 5.70 -8.59
CA CYS A 132 -4.75 5.59 -9.48
C CYS A 132 -3.43 5.91 -8.76
N ASP A 133 -3.45 6.80 -7.78
CA ASP A 133 -2.29 7.15 -6.96
C ASP A 133 -1.84 5.95 -6.10
N PHE A 134 -2.73 5.46 -5.22
CA PHE A 134 -2.41 4.34 -4.32
C PHE A 134 -2.18 3.02 -5.07
N SER A 135 -2.99 2.75 -6.09
CA SER A 135 -2.84 1.57 -6.94
C SER A 135 -1.58 1.66 -7.80
N GLY A 136 -1.19 2.87 -8.22
CA GLY A 136 0.07 3.13 -8.93
C GLY A 136 1.28 2.78 -8.08
N TYR A 137 1.36 3.32 -6.86
CA TYR A 137 2.43 2.99 -5.92
C TYR A 137 2.48 1.50 -5.58
N SER A 138 1.32 0.88 -5.36
CA SER A 138 1.24 -0.55 -5.07
C SER A 138 1.81 -1.40 -6.20
N ASP A 139 1.52 -1.07 -7.47
CA ASP A 139 2.05 -1.83 -8.61
C ASP A 139 3.56 -1.61 -8.80
N ILE A 140 4.06 -0.40 -8.55
CA ILE A 140 5.51 -0.11 -8.56
C ILE A 140 6.20 -0.93 -7.47
N ALA A 141 5.63 -0.99 -6.27
CA ALA A 141 6.15 -1.78 -5.15
C ALA A 141 6.18 -3.28 -5.47
N ILE A 142 5.06 -3.83 -5.95
CA ILE A 142 4.93 -5.25 -6.32
C ILE A 142 5.90 -5.58 -7.46
N GLY A 143 5.96 -4.74 -8.49
CA GLY A 143 6.86 -4.92 -9.62
C GLY A 143 8.32 -4.90 -9.20
N SER A 144 8.72 -3.94 -8.35
CA SER A 144 10.09 -3.82 -7.82
C SER A 144 10.50 -5.04 -6.98
N ALA A 145 9.61 -5.51 -6.10
CA ALA A 145 9.85 -6.74 -5.35
C ALA A 145 9.98 -7.97 -6.26
N ARG A 146 9.16 -8.04 -7.32
CA ARG A 146 9.17 -9.13 -8.28
C ARG A 146 10.49 -9.20 -9.05
N LEU A 147 11.13 -8.07 -9.34
CA LEU A 147 12.49 -8.02 -9.90
C LEU A 147 13.54 -8.64 -8.96
N LEU A 148 13.32 -8.54 -7.65
CA LEU A 148 14.20 -9.12 -6.61
C LEU A 148 13.89 -10.59 -6.28
N GLY A 149 12.93 -11.20 -6.99
CA GLY A 149 12.53 -12.56 -6.69
C GLY A 149 11.49 -12.70 -5.57
N ILE A 150 10.85 -11.61 -5.14
CA ILE A 150 9.84 -11.61 -4.06
C ILE A 150 8.44 -11.29 -4.60
N ASP A 151 7.45 -12.11 -4.24
CA ASP A 151 6.04 -11.93 -4.61
C ASP A 151 5.23 -11.34 -3.46
N LEU A 152 5.02 -10.02 -3.54
CA LEU A 152 4.13 -9.29 -2.64
C LEU A 152 2.65 -9.52 -2.97
N MET A 153 1.79 -9.24 -2.01
CA MET A 153 0.33 -9.26 -2.09
C MET A 153 -0.18 -8.17 -3.02
N THR A 154 -1.34 -8.41 -3.63
CA THR A 154 -2.03 -7.39 -4.42
C THR A 154 -2.85 -6.50 -3.49
N ASN A 155 -2.74 -5.19 -3.61
CA ASN A 155 -3.54 -4.25 -2.83
C ASN A 155 -4.85 -3.84 -3.48
N PHE A 156 -4.94 -3.86 -4.81
CA PHE A 156 -6.10 -3.39 -5.54
C PHE A 156 -6.56 -4.42 -6.58
N ARG A 157 -7.88 -4.67 -6.66
CA ARG A 157 -8.51 -5.58 -7.62
C ARG A 157 -9.77 -4.97 -8.24
N SER A 158 -9.59 -3.95 -9.07
CA SER A 158 -10.69 -3.27 -9.78
C SER A 158 -11.87 -2.92 -8.85
N PRO A 159 -11.63 -2.13 -7.78
CA PRO A 159 -12.59 -1.92 -6.70
C PRO A 159 -13.89 -1.24 -7.14
N TYR A 160 -13.85 -0.36 -8.15
CA TYR A 160 -15.05 0.29 -8.68
C TYR A 160 -15.97 -0.62 -9.52
N PHE A 161 -15.55 -1.87 -9.78
CA PHE A 161 -16.40 -2.91 -10.35
C PHE A 161 -17.01 -3.83 -9.29
N ALA A 162 -16.92 -3.46 -8.01
CA ALA A 162 -17.55 -4.19 -6.92
C ALA A 162 -19.08 -4.19 -7.03
N ARG A 163 -19.71 -5.29 -6.62
CA ARG A 163 -21.18 -5.44 -6.66
C ARG A 163 -21.88 -4.84 -5.44
N ASP A 164 -21.15 -4.70 -4.34
CA ASP A 164 -21.62 -4.16 -3.07
C ASP A 164 -20.43 -3.60 -2.26
N LEU A 165 -20.73 -2.97 -1.11
CA LEU A 165 -19.70 -2.36 -0.25
C LEU A 165 -18.74 -3.39 0.33
N GLN A 166 -19.20 -4.62 0.63
CA GLN A 166 -18.32 -5.65 1.17
C GLN A 166 -17.31 -6.11 0.11
N ASP A 167 -17.75 -6.28 -1.13
CA ASP A 167 -16.89 -6.60 -2.28
C ASP A 167 -15.91 -5.46 -2.57
N PHE A 168 -16.32 -4.19 -2.40
CA PHE A 168 -15.43 -3.04 -2.53
C PHE A 168 -14.24 -3.12 -1.55
N TRP A 169 -14.50 -3.35 -0.26
CA TRP A 169 -13.44 -3.47 0.76
C TRP A 169 -12.57 -4.71 0.60
N ARG A 170 -13.06 -5.76 -0.09
CA ARG A 170 -12.27 -6.94 -0.48
C ARG A 170 -11.37 -6.68 -1.69
N ARG A 171 -11.54 -5.56 -2.38
CA ARG A 171 -10.79 -5.17 -3.59
C ARG A 171 -9.97 -3.90 -3.40
N TRP A 172 -10.27 -3.10 -2.39
CA TRP A 172 -9.59 -1.86 -2.05
C TRP A 172 -8.63 -2.07 -0.88
N HIS A 173 -7.37 -1.67 -1.06
CA HIS A 173 -6.31 -1.71 -0.05
C HIS A 173 -6.28 -3.03 0.75
N ILE A 174 -6.26 -4.15 0.03
CA ILE A 174 -6.52 -5.50 0.54
C ILE A 174 -5.59 -5.87 1.70
N SER A 175 -4.30 -5.49 1.65
CA SER A 175 -3.36 -5.83 2.73
C SER A 175 -3.78 -5.19 4.05
N LEU A 176 -4.22 -3.92 4.02
CA LEU A 176 -4.68 -3.21 5.20
C LEU A 176 -6.04 -3.73 5.68
N SER A 177 -7.00 -3.90 4.78
CA SER A 177 -8.33 -4.43 5.14
C SER A 177 -8.24 -5.80 5.80
N THR A 178 -7.39 -6.69 5.26
CA THR A 178 -7.18 -8.03 5.85
C THR A 178 -6.38 -7.99 7.14
N TRP A 179 -5.42 -7.06 7.27
CA TRP A 179 -4.70 -6.85 8.52
C TRP A 179 -5.65 -6.39 9.64
N LEU A 180 -6.46 -5.36 9.39
CA LEU A 180 -7.45 -4.88 10.36
C LEU A 180 -8.44 -5.98 10.73
N ARG A 181 -8.91 -6.75 9.76
CA ARG A 181 -9.80 -7.88 10.02
C ARG A 181 -9.17 -8.90 10.98
N ASP A 182 -7.94 -9.31 10.73
CA ASP A 182 -7.33 -10.47 11.41
C ASP A 182 -6.68 -10.11 12.77
N TYR A 183 -6.17 -8.87 12.91
CA TYR A 183 -5.47 -8.43 14.12
C TYR A 183 -6.30 -7.49 15.01
N LEU A 184 -7.36 -6.86 14.49
CA LEU A 184 -8.22 -5.96 15.25
C LEU A 184 -9.67 -6.44 15.34
N TYR A 185 -10.35 -6.65 14.21
CA TYR A 185 -11.79 -6.96 14.20
C TYR A 185 -12.12 -8.32 14.82
N ILE A 186 -11.58 -9.42 14.29
CA ILE A 186 -11.87 -10.79 14.78
C ILE A 186 -11.55 -10.95 16.28
N PRO A 187 -10.43 -10.41 16.80
CA PRO A 187 -10.16 -10.47 18.23
C PRO A 187 -11.11 -9.69 19.14
N LEU A 188 -11.85 -8.71 18.61
CA LEU A 188 -12.80 -7.90 19.37
C LEU A 188 -14.22 -8.50 19.44
N GLY A 189 -14.54 -9.49 18.61
CA GLY A 189 -15.86 -10.12 18.53
C GLY A 189 -16.65 -9.67 17.31
#